data_AF-A5HHF7-F1
#
_entry.id   AF-A5HHF7-F1
#
_cell.length_a   1.000
_cell.length_b   1.000
_cell.length_c   1.000
_cell.angle_alpha   90.00
_cell.angle_beta   90.00
_cell.angle_gamma   90.00
#
_symmetry.space_group_name_H-M   'P 1'
#
loop_
_entity.id
_entity.type
_entity.pdbx_description
1 polymer ?
#
loop_
_entity_poly.entity_id
_entity_poly.type
_entity_poly.pdbx_seq_one_letter_code
_entity_poly.pdbx_strand_id
1 'polypeptide(L)' 'ACPSQCSCSGTQVNCHERRLASVPAGIPTTTQVLYLYTNKITKLEPGVFDSLAAL' A
#
# COMPACT_ATOMS: atom_id res chain seq x y z
N ALA A 1 10.23 3.52 -5.61
CA ALA A 1 10.82 2.68 -4.56
C ALA A 1 9.73 1.82 -3.92
N CYS A 2 10.04 0.65 -3.38
CA CYS A 2 9.06 -0.20 -2.69
C CYS A 2 9.09 0.09 -1.17
N PRO A 3 7.94 0.16 -0.46
CA PRO A 3 7.93 0.31 1.00
C PRO A 3 8.68 -0.85 1.68
N SER A 4 9.50 -0.57 2.70
CA SER A 4 10.37 -1.57 3.35
C SER A 4 9.63 -2.73 4.02
N GLN A 5 8.37 -2.50 4.42
CA GLN A 5 7.53 -3.52 5.04
C GLN A 5 6.75 -4.36 4.01
N CYS A 6 6.83 -4.01 2.73
CA CYS A 6 6.06 -4.64 1.66
C CYS A 6 6.99 -5.31 0.65
N SER A 7 6.41 -6.15 -0.21
CA SER A 7 7.10 -6.77 -1.33
C SER A 7 6.46 -6.31 -2.63
N CYS A 8 7.27 -5.83 -3.58
CA CYS A 8 6.78 -5.32 -4.86
C CYS A 8 7.20 -6.24 -6.01
N SER A 9 6.29 -6.50 -6.94
CA SER A 9 6.54 -7.27 -8.15
C SER A 9 5.79 -6.62 -9.32
N GLY A 10 6.53 -6.07 -10.29
CA GLY A 10 5.94 -5.28 -11.36
C GLY A 10 5.12 -4.11 -10.81
N THR A 11 3.81 -4.09 -11.12
CA THR A 11 2.83 -3.09 -10.64
C THR A 11 2.04 -3.56 -9.42
N GLN A 12 2.42 -4.67 -8.80
CA GLN A 12 1.77 -5.19 -7.59
C GLN A 12 2.57 -4.89 -6.34
N VAL A 13 1.87 -4.47 -5.27
CA VAL A 13 2.44 -4.18 -3.96
C VAL A 13 1.76 -5.03 -2.90
N ASN A 14 2.53 -5.91 -2.27
CA ASN A 14 2.08 -6.86 -1.27
C ASN A 14 2.43 -6.37 0.14
N CYS A 15 1.44 -5.83 0.84
CA CYS A 15 1.54 -5.35 2.22
C CYS A 15 0.62 -6.13 3.18
N HIS A 16 0.11 -7.30 2.80
CA HIS A 16 -0.78 -8.10 3.65
C HIS A 16 -0.05 -8.69 4.86
N GLU A 17 -0.76 -8.86 5.98
CA GLU A 17 -0.25 -9.53 7.19
C GLU A 17 0.99 -8.87 7.84
N ARG A 18 1.18 -7.56 7.63
CA ARG A 18 2.34 -6.80 8.13
C ARG A 18 2.09 -6.05 9.44
N ARG A 19 0.90 -6.20 10.05
CA ARG A 19 0.47 -5.48 11.27
C ARG A 19 0.50 -3.95 11.11
N LEU A 20 0.33 -3.45 9.89
CA LEU A 20 0.32 -2.03 9.58
C LEU A 20 -0.85 -1.34 10.28
N ALA A 21 -0.58 -0.19 10.90
CA ALA A 21 -1.61 0.67 11.48
C ALA A 21 -2.15 1.73 10.50
N SER A 22 -1.42 1.97 9.40
CA SER A 22 -1.78 2.91 8.34
C SER A 22 -1.25 2.39 6.99
N VAL A 23 -1.73 2.99 5.89
CA VAL A 23 -1.17 2.73 4.55
C VAL A 23 0.30 3.20 4.53
N PRO A 24 1.26 2.39 4.05
CA PRO A 24 2.66 2.79 3.97
C PRO A 24 2.87 3.93 2.97
N ALA A 25 3.71 4.90 3.34
CA ALA A 25 4.20 5.89 2.39
C ALA A 25 5.15 5.23 1.37
N GLY A 26 5.30 5.86 0.20
CA GLY A 26 6.27 5.43 -0.81
C GLY A 26 5.83 4.21 -1.62
N ILE A 27 4.53 3.91 -1.67
CA ILE A 27 3.97 2.98 -2.67
C ILE A 27 4.25 3.58 -4.07
N PRO A 28 4.81 2.81 -5.02
CA PRO A 28 5.03 3.29 -6.38
C PRO A 28 3.73 3.82 -7.01
N THR A 29 3.78 4.96 -7.68
CA THR A 29 2.60 5.53 -8.38
C THR A 29 2.12 4.69 -9.57
N THR A 30 2.96 3.77 -10.04
CA THR A 30 2.63 2.76 -11.07
C THR A 30 1.89 1.54 -10.52
N THR A 31 1.59 1.51 -9.22
CA THR A 31 0.88 0.39 -8.58
C THR A 31 -0.53 0.26 -9.14
N GLN A 32 -0.89 -0.93 -9.60
CA GLN A 32 -2.24 -1.29 -10.09
C GLN A 32 -2.96 -2.26 -9.14
N VAL A 33 -2.20 -2.93 -8.27
CA VAL A 33 -2.76 -3.85 -7.27
C VAL A 33 -2.06 -3.62 -5.94
N LEU A 34 -2.84 -3.28 -4.91
CA LEU A 34 -2.35 -3.03 -3.56
C LEU A 34 -3.03 -3.96 -2.56
N TYR A 35 -2.27 -4.90 -2.00
CA TYR A 35 -2.79 -5.83 -0.99
C TYR A 35 -2.51 -5.30 0.42
N LEU A 36 -3.57 -4.89 1.14
CA LEU A 36 -3.50 -4.37 2.51
C LEU A 36 -4.29 -5.20 3.53
N TYR A 37 -4.83 -6.36 3.15
CA TYR A 37 -5.66 -7.19 4.03
C TYR A 37 -4.88 -7.78 5.21
N THR A 38 -5.61 -8.17 6.26
CA THR A 38 -5.04 -8.71 7.52
C THR A 38 -4.00 -7.77 8.15
N ASN A 39 -4.33 -6.48 8.22
CA ASN A 39 -3.56 -5.46 8.94
C ASN A 39 -4.37 -4.88 10.10
N LYS A 40 -3.80 -3.89 10.81
CA LYS A 40 -4.43 -3.17 11.92
C LYS A 40 -4.95 -1.79 11.50
N ILE A 41 -5.19 -1.59 10.20
CA ILE A 41 -5.71 -0.35 9.65
C ILE A 41 -7.20 -0.27 9.99
N THR A 42 -7.56 0.63 10.90
CA THR A 42 -8.95 0.83 11.34
C THR A 42 -9.62 2.02 10.66
N LYS A 43 -8.83 2.90 10.03
CA LYS A 43 -9.29 4.08 9.32
C LYS A 43 -8.38 4.33 8.12
N LEU A 44 -8.97 4.81 7.04
CA LEU A 44 -8.25 5.35 5.89
C LEU A 44 -8.37 6.87 5.95
N GLU A 45 -7.22 7.56 5.99
CA GLU A 45 -7.25 9.02 5.95
C GLU A 45 -7.68 9.50 4.55
N PRO A 46 -8.43 10.61 4.47
CA PRO A 46 -8.77 11.21 3.19
C PRO A 46 -7.51 11.43 2.36
N GLY A 47 -7.58 11.05 1.08
CA GLY A 47 -6.51 11.25 0.12
C GLY A 47 -5.30 10.32 0.24
N VAL A 48 -5.34 9.30 1.11
CA VAL A 48 -4.22 8.36 1.30
C VAL A 48 -3.84 7.57 0.03
N PHE A 49 -4.71 7.55 -0.97
CA PHE A 49 -4.47 6.91 -2.27
C PHE A 49 -4.41 7.90 -3.44
N ASP A 50 -4.46 9.22 -3.21
CA ASP A 50 -4.56 10.22 -4.30
C ASP A 50 -3.34 10.19 -5.24
N SER A 51 -2.17 9.82 -4.72
CA SER A 51 -0.95 9.67 -5.52
C SER A 51 -0.92 8.37 -6.34
N LEU A 52 -1.84 7.43 -6.10
CA LEU A 52 -1.91 6.13 -6.77
C LEU A 52 -2.88 6.17 -7.95
N ALA A 53 -2.63 7.07 -8.91
CA ALA A 53 -3.54 7.30 -10.04
C ALA A 53 -3.76 6.09 -10.97
N ALA A 54 -2.91 5.05 -10.86
CA ALA A 54 -3.02 3.81 -11.62
C ALA A 54 -3.72 2.66 -10.86
N LEU A 55 -4.13 2.89 -9.61
CA LEU A 55 -4.86 1.95 -8.75
C LEU A 55 -6.37 2.07 -8.98
#